data_AF-A0A970HUQ5-F1
#
_entry.id   AF-A0A970HUQ5-F1
#
_cell.length_a   1.000
_cell.length_b   1.000
_cell.length_c   1.000
_cell.angle_alpha   90.00
_cell.angle_beta   90.00
_cell.angle_gamma   90.00
#
_symmetry.space_group_name_H-M   'P 1'
#
loop_
_entity.id
_entity.type
_entity.pdbx_description
1 polymer ?
#
loop_
_entity_poly.entity_id
_entity_poly.type
_entity_poly.pdbx_seq_one_letter_code
_entity_poly.pdbx_strand_id
1 'polypeptide(L)'
;MAVRTVPIRLSRLLCPDLSPCTKLVDIGLQMDRHLKLRERRSPSRLRRRLGPSRTTIRKALACLKGPCHPQVPEDLTALKRMQVRIPENLITDKAVPALARVMYCILLGLRRLKRFDILSSYAAIAKVVQLQARTVRRAVRALEQAGWLGIAQKNKHAPVRFSFPDPVLARKNAEVRRAQQYLRKNGLIGESLTRLWCDALVVPSHHVDDCYLDFLVNPETNELLQADRYYVDYNVIVEFNGPQHYEATEHFSEEEVRAQMARDRTKQEI
;
A
#
# COMPACT_ATOMS: atom_id res chain seq x y z
N MET A 1 13.52 15.98 -3.41
CA MET A 1 13.06 15.61 -4.77
C MET A 1 11.61 16.03 -4.94
N ALA A 2 11.27 16.78 -5.99
CA ALA A 2 9.89 17.17 -6.27
C ALA A 2 9.02 15.94 -6.60
N VAL A 3 7.78 15.91 -6.08
CA VAL A 3 6.85 14.79 -6.31
C VAL A 3 6.39 14.82 -7.76
N ARG A 4 6.69 13.75 -8.51
CA ARG A 4 6.16 13.59 -9.86
C ARG A 4 4.63 13.47 -9.80
N THR A 5 3.94 14.39 -10.46
CA THR A 5 2.47 14.37 -10.59
C THR A 5 2.05 14.05 -12.01
N VAL A 6 1.01 13.24 -12.15
CA VAL A 6 0.43 12.84 -13.43
C VAL A 6 -1.01 13.33 -13.57
N PRO A 7 -1.43 13.74 -14.77
CA PRO A 7 -2.75 14.33 -14.96
C PRO A 7 -3.78 13.23 -15.31
N ILE A 8 -4.81 13.08 -14.48
CA ILE A 8 -5.84 12.01 -14.56
C ILE A 8 -7.22 12.60 -14.87
N ARG A 9 -7.83 12.15 -15.96
CA ARG A 9 -9.22 12.46 -16.36
C ARG A 9 -10.19 11.65 -15.51
N LEU A 10 -11.24 12.30 -15.02
CA LEU A 10 -12.20 11.69 -14.11
C LEU A 10 -13.34 10.93 -14.80
N SER A 11 -13.57 11.12 -16.10
CA SER A 11 -14.70 10.54 -16.84
C SER A 11 -14.93 9.05 -16.54
N ARG A 12 -13.90 8.21 -16.73
CA ARG A 12 -13.99 6.77 -16.51
C ARG A 12 -14.09 6.37 -15.04
N LEU A 13 -13.63 7.23 -14.12
CA LEU A 13 -13.76 6.99 -12.68
C LEU A 13 -15.19 7.16 -12.18
N LEU A 14 -16.01 7.90 -12.94
CA LEU A 14 -17.42 8.20 -12.66
C LEU A 14 -18.40 7.25 -13.38
N CYS A 15 -17.90 6.25 -14.12
CA CYS A 15 -18.77 5.20 -14.69
C CYS A 15 -19.10 4.17 -13.59
N PRO A 16 -20.37 3.94 -13.25
CA PRO A 16 -20.75 3.02 -12.17
C PRO A 16 -20.44 1.56 -12.51
N ASP A 17 -20.54 1.19 -13.78
CA ASP A 17 -20.34 -0.19 -14.27
C ASP A 17 -18.88 -0.66 -14.21
N LEU A 18 -17.94 0.27 -14.01
CA LEU A 18 -16.53 -0.07 -13.90
C LEU A 18 -16.17 -0.42 -12.45
N SER A 19 -15.61 -1.61 -12.27
CA SER A 19 -15.06 -2.01 -10.97
C SER A 19 -13.95 -1.04 -10.51
N PRO A 20 -13.69 -0.92 -9.20
CA PRO A 20 -12.59 -0.11 -8.69
C PRO A 20 -11.22 -0.49 -9.26
N CYS A 21 -10.98 -1.77 -9.51
CA CYS A 21 -9.75 -2.25 -10.16
C CYS A 21 -9.68 -1.81 -11.62
N THR A 22 -10.80 -1.83 -12.35
CA THR A 22 -10.87 -1.36 -13.74
C THR A 22 -10.57 0.13 -13.82
N LYS A 23 -11.15 0.91 -12.90
CA LYS A 23 -10.87 2.35 -12.74
C LYS A 23 -9.39 2.61 -12.40
N LEU A 24 -8.80 1.83 -11.50
CA LEU A 24 -7.36 1.94 -11.17
C LEU A 24 -6.46 1.61 -12.38
N VAL A 25 -6.81 0.59 -13.17
CA VAL A 25 -6.07 0.27 -14.40
C VAL A 25 -6.16 1.41 -15.40
N ASP A 26 -7.31 2.06 -15.55
CA ASP A 26 -7.45 3.26 -16.39
C ASP A 26 -6.53 4.40 -15.92
N ILE A 27 -6.48 4.68 -14.62
CA ILE A 27 -5.52 5.63 -14.03
C ILE A 27 -4.09 5.25 -14.41
N GLY A 28 -3.74 3.96 -14.31
CA GLY A 28 -2.42 3.46 -14.70
C GLY A 28 -2.09 3.70 -16.17
N LEU A 29 -3.04 3.48 -17.08
CA LEU A 29 -2.88 3.77 -18.51
C LEU A 29 -2.67 5.27 -18.77
N GLN A 30 -3.37 6.14 -18.03
CA GLN A 30 -3.22 7.59 -18.16
C GLN A 30 -1.86 8.09 -17.63
N MET A 31 -1.38 7.53 -16.52
CA MET A 31 -0.04 7.76 -15.95
C MET A 31 1.07 7.37 -16.94
N ASP A 32 0.93 6.21 -17.57
CA ASP A 32 1.89 5.66 -18.52
C ASP A 32 1.64 6.11 -19.98
N ARG A 33 0.97 7.27 -20.18
CA ARG A 33 0.65 7.80 -21.52
C ARG A 33 1.86 8.06 -22.43
N HIS A 34 3.04 8.21 -21.82
CA HIS A 34 4.31 8.46 -22.50
C HIS A 34 4.93 7.18 -23.11
N LEU A 35 4.43 6.00 -22.75
CA LEU A 35 4.94 4.72 -23.24
C LEU A 35 4.26 4.28 -24.53
N LYS A 36 4.94 3.40 -25.28
CA LYS A 36 4.35 2.73 -26.45
C LYS A 36 3.15 1.89 -26.04
N LEU A 37 2.19 1.73 -26.95
CA LEU A 37 0.91 1.05 -26.66
C LEU A 37 1.10 -0.36 -26.06
N ARG A 38 2.03 -1.14 -26.62
CA ARG A 38 2.35 -2.51 -26.16
C ARG A 38 2.83 -2.54 -24.71
N GLU A 39 3.70 -1.61 -24.33
CA GLU A 39 4.24 -1.50 -22.96
C GLU A 39 3.19 -0.96 -21.99
N ARG A 40 2.47 0.09 -22.40
CA ARG A 40 1.41 0.72 -21.61
C ARG A 40 0.31 -0.27 -21.22
N ARG A 41 -0.02 -1.21 -22.12
CA ARG A 41 -1.04 -2.25 -21.88
C ARG A 41 -0.46 -3.58 -21.39
N SER A 42 0.83 -3.66 -21.07
CA SER A 42 1.46 -4.89 -20.56
C SER A 42 0.89 -5.28 -19.18
N PRO A 43 0.23 -6.45 -19.04
CA PRO A 43 -0.31 -6.88 -17.75
C PRO A 43 0.75 -7.06 -16.67
N SER A 44 1.95 -7.50 -17.03
CA SER A 44 3.06 -7.68 -16.09
C SER A 44 3.56 -6.35 -15.54
N ARG A 45 3.65 -5.32 -16.39
CA ARG A 45 4.03 -3.96 -15.96
C ARG A 45 2.96 -3.37 -15.04
N LEU A 46 1.70 -3.40 -15.47
CA LEU A 46 0.58 -2.87 -14.69
C LEU A 46 0.46 -3.58 -13.33
N ARG A 47 0.69 -4.91 -13.27
CA ARG A 47 0.74 -5.66 -11.99
C ARG A 47 1.83 -5.10 -11.08
N ARG A 48 3.05 -4.96 -11.59
CA ARG A 48 4.20 -4.47 -10.82
C ARG A 48 3.94 -3.08 -10.24
N ARG A 49 3.30 -2.21 -11.03
CA ARG A 49 3.04 -0.80 -10.65
C ARG A 49 1.81 -0.64 -9.75
N LEU A 50 0.73 -1.35 -10.02
CA LEU A 50 -0.57 -1.10 -9.40
C LEU A 50 -0.93 -2.11 -8.31
N GLY A 51 -0.46 -3.36 -8.42
CA GLY A 51 -0.73 -4.44 -7.47
C GLY A 51 -1.69 -5.55 -7.95
N PRO A 52 -2.82 -5.28 -8.64
CA PRO A 52 -3.76 -6.33 -9.04
C PRO A 52 -3.13 -7.45 -9.85
N SER A 53 -3.70 -8.66 -9.75
CA SER A 53 -3.23 -9.85 -10.47
C SER A 53 -3.28 -9.64 -11.99
N ARG A 54 -2.45 -10.39 -12.74
CA ARG A 54 -2.45 -10.32 -14.22
C ARG A 54 -3.84 -10.65 -14.78
N THR A 55 -4.57 -11.59 -14.17
CA THR A 55 -5.93 -11.97 -14.58
C THR A 55 -6.91 -10.82 -14.40
N THR A 56 -6.89 -10.16 -13.24
CA THR A 56 -7.73 -8.97 -12.99
C THR A 56 -7.40 -7.84 -13.96
N ILE A 57 -6.12 -7.63 -14.26
CA ILE A 57 -5.70 -6.60 -15.22
C ILE A 57 -6.18 -6.93 -16.64
N ARG A 58 -6.08 -8.18 -17.10
CA ARG A 58 -6.60 -8.57 -18.42
C ARG A 58 -8.10 -8.33 -18.53
N LYS A 59 -8.88 -8.71 -17.51
CA LYS A 59 -10.32 -8.44 -17.44
C LYS A 59 -10.60 -6.94 -17.49
N ALA A 60 -9.89 -6.14 -16.68
CA ALA A 60 -10.00 -4.69 -16.70
C ALA A 60 -9.70 -4.09 -18.08
N LEU A 61 -8.62 -4.51 -18.73
CA LEU A 61 -8.25 -4.02 -20.07
C LEU A 61 -9.31 -4.38 -21.12
N ALA A 62 -9.93 -5.56 -21.02
CA ALA A 62 -11.05 -5.94 -21.89
C ALA A 62 -12.27 -5.03 -21.65
N CYS A 63 -12.68 -4.83 -20.40
CA CYS A 63 -13.77 -3.92 -20.04
C CYS A 63 -13.51 -2.48 -20.53
N LEU A 64 -12.26 -2.00 -20.46
CA LEU A 64 -11.91 -0.64 -20.89
C LEU A 64 -12.01 -0.42 -22.40
N LYS A 65 -12.16 -1.47 -23.22
CA LYS A 65 -12.47 -1.34 -24.66
C LYS A 65 -13.93 -0.99 -24.92
N GLY A 66 -14.83 -1.36 -24.00
CA GLY A 66 -16.26 -1.08 -24.11
C GLY A 66 -16.61 0.39 -23.87
N PRO A 67 -17.87 0.78 -24.13
CA PRO A 67 -18.36 2.10 -23.82
C PRO A 67 -18.30 2.37 -22.31
N CYS A 68 -18.22 3.65 -21.94
CA CYS A 68 -18.25 4.11 -20.56
C CYS A 68 -19.20 5.29 -20.52
N HIS A 69 -20.20 5.24 -19.64
CA HIS A 69 -21.18 6.30 -19.47
C HIS A 69 -20.99 6.92 -18.08
N PRO A 70 -20.25 8.04 -17.96
CA PRO A 70 -20.03 8.69 -16.68
C PRO A 70 -21.36 9.22 -16.12
N GLN A 71 -21.71 8.80 -14.91
CA GLN A 71 -22.92 9.22 -14.23
C GLN A 71 -22.55 10.10 -13.02
N VAL A 72 -23.11 11.31 -12.98
CA VAL A 72 -22.99 12.26 -11.88
C VAL A 72 -24.27 13.10 -11.82
N PRO A 73 -24.60 13.68 -10.66
CA PRO A 73 -25.61 14.73 -10.54
C PRO A 73 -25.41 15.86 -11.59
N GLU A 74 -26.51 16.46 -12.07
CA GLU A 74 -26.49 17.44 -13.17
C GLU A 74 -25.58 18.64 -12.88
N ASP A 75 -25.63 19.13 -11.64
CA ASP A 75 -24.82 20.22 -11.09
C ASP A 75 -23.32 19.87 -10.96
N LEU A 76 -22.93 18.64 -11.26
CA LEU A 76 -21.55 18.14 -11.26
C LEU A 76 -21.06 17.66 -12.63
N THR A 77 -21.77 17.98 -13.71
CA THR A 77 -21.41 17.56 -15.07
C THR A 77 -19.99 17.96 -15.47
N ALA A 78 -19.47 19.07 -14.91
CA ALA A 78 -18.07 19.49 -15.08
C ALA A 78 -17.04 18.41 -14.68
N LEU A 79 -17.35 17.55 -13.69
CA LEU A 79 -16.46 16.45 -13.29
C LEU A 79 -16.21 15.47 -14.45
N LYS A 80 -17.19 15.26 -15.35
CA LYS A 80 -17.04 14.34 -16.49
C LYS A 80 -15.90 14.74 -17.43
N ARG A 81 -15.58 16.04 -17.52
CA ARG A 81 -14.53 16.58 -18.40
C ARG A 81 -13.27 16.98 -17.64
N MET A 82 -13.29 16.90 -16.31
CA MET A 82 -12.22 17.40 -15.47
C MET A 82 -10.99 16.49 -15.50
N GLN A 83 -9.82 17.13 -15.39
CA GLN A 83 -8.53 16.50 -15.15
C GLN A 83 -7.90 17.02 -13.85
N VAL A 84 -7.37 16.11 -13.05
CA VAL A 84 -6.71 16.40 -11.76
C VAL A 84 -5.27 15.91 -11.79
N ARG A 85 -4.34 16.65 -11.16
CA ARG A 85 -2.94 16.22 -11.04
C ARG A 85 -2.76 15.42 -9.77
N ILE A 86 -2.32 14.17 -9.90
CA ILE A 86 -2.22 13.19 -8.82
C ILE A 86 -0.75 12.80 -8.62
N PRO A 87 -0.27 12.70 -7.38
CA PRO A 87 1.05 12.14 -7.09
C PRO A 87 1.21 10.71 -7.64
N GLU A 88 2.27 10.43 -8.40
CA GLU A 88 2.51 9.10 -8.97
C GLU A 88 2.65 8.03 -7.89
N ASN A 89 3.29 8.38 -6.78
CA ASN A 89 3.48 7.53 -5.62
C ASN A 89 2.16 7.09 -4.95
N LEU A 90 1.08 7.90 -4.99
CA LEU A 90 -0.25 7.45 -4.53
C LEU A 90 -0.79 6.35 -5.44
N ILE A 91 -0.65 6.51 -6.75
CA ILE A 91 -1.18 5.56 -7.74
C ILE A 91 -0.50 4.19 -7.57
N THR A 92 0.80 4.20 -7.29
CA THR A 92 1.62 2.99 -7.12
C THR A 92 1.68 2.47 -5.68
N ASP A 93 1.07 3.15 -4.70
CA ASP A 93 1.06 2.68 -3.30
C ASP A 93 0.16 1.44 -3.15
N LYS A 94 0.79 0.26 -3.22
CA LYS A 94 0.11 -1.04 -3.14
C LYS A 94 -0.60 -1.28 -1.81
N ALA A 95 -0.23 -0.57 -0.74
CA ALA A 95 -0.90 -0.68 0.56
C ALA A 95 -2.27 0.02 0.56
N VAL A 96 -2.50 0.97 -0.35
CA VAL A 96 -3.80 1.65 -0.48
C VAL A 96 -4.72 0.84 -1.39
N PRO A 97 -5.96 0.50 -0.99
CA PRO A 97 -6.88 -0.25 -1.85
C PRO A 97 -7.21 0.50 -3.16
N ALA A 98 -7.56 -0.24 -4.22
CA ALA A 98 -7.86 0.34 -5.53
C ALA A 98 -8.94 1.43 -5.47
N LEU A 99 -10.04 1.16 -4.75
CA LEU A 99 -11.12 2.13 -4.57
C LEU A 99 -10.65 3.41 -3.87
N ALA A 100 -9.76 3.32 -2.88
CA ALA A 100 -9.24 4.47 -2.17
C ALA A 100 -8.43 5.39 -3.09
N ARG A 101 -7.56 4.82 -3.94
CA ARG A 101 -6.80 5.61 -4.94
C ARG A 101 -7.71 6.31 -5.96
N VAL A 102 -8.77 5.61 -6.40
CA VAL A 102 -9.80 6.18 -7.27
C VAL A 102 -10.55 7.31 -6.54
N MET A 103 -10.94 7.10 -5.28
CA MET A 103 -11.67 8.08 -4.47
C MET A 103 -10.88 9.37 -4.30
N TYR A 104 -9.57 9.28 -4.06
CA TYR A 104 -8.71 10.46 -3.95
C TYR A 104 -8.81 11.37 -5.18
N CYS A 105 -8.82 10.80 -6.39
CA CYS A 105 -8.94 11.56 -7.64
C CYS A 105 -10.27 12.33 -7.70
N ILE A 106 -11.37 11.67 -7.31
CA ILE A 106 -12.73 12.24 -7.33
C ILE A 106 -12.86 13.34 -6.26
N LEU A 107 -12.38 13.09 -5.03
CA LEU A 107 -12.39 14.08 -3.96
C LEU A 107 -11.58 15.33 -4.32
N LEU A 108 -10.43 15.16 -4.99
CA LEU A 108 -9.65 16.29 -5.47
C LEU A 108 -10.39 17.07 -6.55
N GLY A 109 -11.12 16.39 -7.45
CA GLY A 109 -11.99 17.02 -8.43
C GLY A 109 -13.09 17.88 -7.80
N LEU A 110 -13.80 17.31 -6.82
CA LEU A 110 -14.82 18.03 -6.04
C LEU A 110 -14.25 19.26 -5.32
N ARG A 111 -13.04 19.12 -4.74
CA ARG A 111 -12.34 20.25 -4.10
C ARG A 111 -12.02 21.36 -5.10
N ARG A 112 -11.54 21.01 -6.30
CA ARG A 112 -11.25 22.01 -7.36
C ARG A 112 -12.50 22.73 -7.85
N LEU A 113 -13.65 22.04 -7.87
CA LEU A 113 -14.95 22.65 -8.12
C LEU A 113 -15.53 23.40 -6.91
N LYS A 114 -14.81 23.48 -5.79
CA LYS A 114 -15.26 24.12 -4.55
C LYS A 114 -16.60 23.56 -4.01
N ARG A 115 -16.91 22.28 -4.30
CA ARG A 115 -18.11 21.59 -3.84
C ARG A 115 -17.96 21.10 -2.40
N PHE A 116 -17.77 22.04 -1.49
CA PHE A 116 -17.59 21.77 -0.06
C PHE A 116 -18.89 21.29 0.60
N ASP A 117 -20.04 21.67 0.04
CA ASP A 117 -21.35 21.11 0.36
C ASP A 117 -21.35 19.58 0.24
N ILE A 118 -20.80 19.03 -0.84
CA ILE A 118 -20.68 17.59 -1.05
C ILE A 118 -19.58 16.99 -0.18
N LEU A 119 -18.40 17.63 -0.16
CA LEU A 119 -17.26 17.14 0.63
C LEU A 119 -17.52 17.12 2.14
N SER A 120 -18.55 17.80 2.62
CA SER A 120 -18.93 17.82 4.03
C SER A 120 -19.56 16.51 4.53
N SER A 121 -19.94 15.59 3.64
CA SER A 121 -20.72 14.39 4.00
C SER A 121 -20.34 13.16 3.18
N TYR A 122 -20.08 12.05 3.87
CA TYR A 122 -19.89 10.74 3.21
C TYR A 122 -21.11 10.31 2.38
N ALA A 123 -22.32 10.67 2.82
CA ALA A 123 -23.55 10.35 2.09
C ALA A 123 -23.67 11.15 0.79
N ALA A 124 -23.28 12.43 0.80
CA ALA A 124 -23.25 13.25 -0.41
C ALA A 124 -22.21 12.74 -1.41
N ILE A 125 -20.99 12.42 -0.94
CA ILE A 125 -19.95 11.80 -1.78
C ILE A 125 -20.44 10.48 -2.37
N ALA A 126 -21.08 9.64 -1.55
CA ALA A 126 -21.66 8.36 -1.98
C ALA A 126 -22.64 8.49 -3.14
N LYS A 127 -23.48 9.53 -3.16
CA LYS A 127 -24.40 9.81 -4.28
C LYS A 127 -23.63 10.13 -5.57
N VAL A 128 -22.53 10.89 -5.49
CA VAL A 128 -21.70 11.23 -6.67
C VAL A 128 -21.04 10.00 -7.27
N VAL A 129 -20.52 9.10 -6.43
CA VAL A 129 -19.76 7.92 -6.89
C VAL A 129 -20.61 6.67 -7.05
N GLN A 130 -21.91 6.75 -6.72
CA GLN A 130 -22.87 5.65 -6.70
C GLN A 130 -22.41 4.44 -5.87
N LEU A 131 -21.94 4.71 -4.66
CA LEU A 131 -21.54 3.69 -3.69
C LEU A 131 -22.26 3.89 -2.36
N GLN A 132 -22.26 2.86 -1.53
CA GLN A 132 -22.74 3.01 -0.16
C GLN A 132 -21.82 3.93 0.66
N ALA A 133 -22.40 4.78 1.51
CA ALA A 133 -21.64 5.71 2.36
C ALA A 133 -20.59 5.00 3.24
N ARG A 134 -20.91 3.78 3.73
CA ARG A 134 -19.95 2.95 4.49
C ARG A 134 -18.71 2.59 3.66
N THR A 135 -18.89 2.32 2.37
CA THR A 135 -17.80 1.96 1.44
C THR A 135 -16.93 3.17 1.15
N VAL A 136 -17.54 4.34 0.94
CA VAL A 136 -16.81 5.62 0.82
C VAL A 136 -16.01 5.89 2.08
N ARG A 137 -16.63 5.81 3.27
CA ARG A 137 -15.96 6.01 4.55
C ARG A 137 -14.75 5.09 4.71
N ARG A 138 -14.89 3.80 4.38
CA ARG A 138 -13.77 2.83 4.42
C ARG A 138 -12.64 3.22 3.48
N ALA A 139 -12.95 3.59 2.24
CA ALA A 139 -11.95 4.01 1.26
C ALA A 139 -11.20 5.30 1.70
N VAL A 140 -11.93 6.27 2.24
CA VAL A 140 -11.37 7.53 2.73
C VAL A 140 -10.53 7.31 3.99
N ARG A 141 -10.97 6.47 4.93
CA ARG A 141 -10.14 6.09 6.10
C ARG A 141 -8.86 5.36 5.70
N ALA A 142 -8.89 4.54 4.65
CA ALA A 142 -7.67 3.93 4.12
C ALA A 142 -6.67 4.97 3.58
N LEU A 143 -7.15 6.02 2.92
CA LEU A 143 -6.30 7.15 2.51
C LEU A 143 -5.72 7.90 3.70
N GLU A 144 -6.52 8.15 4.74
CA GLU A 144 -6.08 8.84 5.95
C GLU A 144 -5.04 8.05 6.73
N GLN A 145 -5.27 6.76 6.95
CA GLN A 145 -4.31 5.86 7.59
C GLN A 145 -2.98 5.85 6.82
N ALA A 146 -3.06 5.77 5.48
CA ALA A 146 -1.92 5.87 4.59
C ALA A 146 -1.40 7.31 4.38
N GLY A 147 -1.91 8.30 5.12
CA GLY A 147 -1.42 9.68 5.15
C GLY A 147 -1.78 10.55 3.96
N TRP A 148 -2.39 9.98 2.93
CA TRP A 148 -2.76 10.68 1.69
C TRP A 148 -3.85 11.73 1.89
N LEU A 149 -4.63 11.64 2.96
CA LEU A 149 -5.72 12.56 3.27
C LEU A 149 -5.72 12.89 4.77
N GLY A 150 -6.04 14.12 5.13
CA GLY A 150 -6.41 14.45 6.51
C GLY A 150 -7.92 14.54 6.63
N ILE A 151 -8.49 14.02 7.72
CA ILE A 151 -9.91 14.11 8.01
C ILE A 151 -10.09 14.76 9.38
N ALA A 152 -10.87 15.84 9.42
CA ALA A 152 -11.27 16.48 10.67
C ALA A 152 -12.80 16.49 10.76
N GLN A 153 -13.32 16.07 11.92
CA GLN A 153 -14.75 16.12 12.22
C GLN A 153 -14.92 16.31 13.72
N LYS A 154 -15.55 17.42 14.15
CA LYS A 154 -15.67 17.78 15.58
C LYS A 154 -16.49 16.75 16.37
N ASN A 155 -17.59 16.27 15.79
CA ASN A 155 -18.45 15.23 16.33
C ASN A 155 -19.23 14.54 15.19
N LYS A 156 -19.98 13.47 15.47
CA LYS A 156 -20.67 12.67 14.44
C LYS A 156 -21.69 13.43 13.57
N HIS A 157 -22.21 14.56 14.07
CA HIS A 157 -23.18 15.42 13.36
C HIS A 157 -22.52 16.61 12.66
N ALA A 158 -21.25 16.89 12.93
CA ALA A 158 -20.53 18.00 12.32
C ALA A 158 -20.09 17.67 10.89
N PRO A 159 -19.98 18.68 10.01
CA PRO A 159 -19.37 18.54 8.68
C PRO A 159 -17.99 17.88 8.72
N VAL A 160 -17.75 16.97 7.78
CA VAL A 160 -16.44 16.38 7.55
C VAL A 160 -15.58 17.38 6.78
N ARG A 161 -14.34 17.59 7.22
CA ARG A 161 -13.36 18.42 6.52
C ARG A 161 -12.21 17.57 6.01
N PHE A 162 -11.96 17.64 4.71
CA PHE A 162 -10.84 16.97 4.06
C PHE A 162 -9.70 17.95 3.80
N SER A 163 -8.50 17.59 4.26
CA SER A 163 -7.26 18.23 3.85
C SER A 163 -6.45 17.28 2.96
N PHE A 164 -5.64 17.85 2.07
CA PHE A 164 -4.77 17.11 1.16
C PHE A 164 -3.34 17.51 1.51
N PRO A 165 -2.68 16.77 2.43
CA PRO A 165 -1.35 17.10 2.90
C PRO A 165 -0.31 17.02 1.77
N ASP A 166 0.88 17.57 2.00
CA ASP A 166 2.03 17.35 1.10
C ASP A 166 2.27 15.84 0.94
N PRO A 167 2.23 15.30 -0.29
CA PRO A 167 2.46 13.89 -0.58
C PRO A 167 3.75 13.29 -0.02
N VAL A 168 4.84 14.08 0.10
CA VAL A 168 6.11 13.59 0.66
C VAL A 168 5.97 13.37 2.16
N LEU A 169 5.46 14.38 2.85
CA LEU A 169 5.28 14.36 4.29
C LEU A 169 4.19 13.35 4.70
N ALA A 170 3.10 13.29 3.93
CA ALA A 170 2.04 12.29 4.03
C ALA A 170 2.59 10.87 4.02
N ARG A 171 3.44 10.57 3.04
CA ARG A 171 4.07 9.25 2.89
C ARG A 171 5.00 8.94 4.06
N LYS A 172 5.90 9.86 4.43
CA LYS A 172 6.80 9.69 5.59
C LYS A 172 6.00 9.41 6.87
N ASN A 173 4.95 10.20 7.13
CA ASN A 173 4.10 10.02 8.31
C ASN A 173 3.34 8.70 8.29
N ALA A 174 2.95 8.21 7.11
CA ALA A 174 2.30 6.93 6.96
C ALA A 174 3.26 5.75 7.18
N GLU A 175 4.50 5.84 6.67
CA GLU A 175 5.56 4.87 6.92
C GLU A 175 5.84 4.77 8.42
N VAL A 176 5.99 5.91 9.11
CA VAL A 176 6.13 5.96 10.58
C VAL A 176 4.93 5.33 11.29
N ARG A 177 3.70 5.67 10.91
CA ARG A 177 2.50 5.07 11.54
C ARG A 177 2.40 3.57 11.32
N ARG A 178 2.74 3.07 10.13
CA ARG A 178 2.76 1.62 9.83
C ARG A 178 3.79 0.92 10.70
N ALA A 179 5.00 1.47 10.80
CA ALA A 179 6.05 0.97 11.68
C ALA A 179 5.58 0.92 13.15
N GLN A 180 4.99 2.01 13.66
CA GLN A 180 4.44 2.06 15.01
C GLN A 180 3.32 1.04 15.23
N GLN A 181 2.43 0.85 14.25
CA GLN A 181 1.35 -0.13 14.36
C GLN A 181 1.86 -1.57 14.32
N TYR A 182 2.88 -1.84 13.50
CA TYR A 182 3.56 -3.13 13.44
C TYR A 182 4.21 -3.46 14.79
N LEU A 183 4.98 -2.52 15.35
CA LEU A 183 5.60 -2.64 16.68
C LEU A 183 4.56 -2.90 17.78
N ARG A 184 3.42 -2.21 17.76
CA ARG A 184 2.34 -2.41 18.75
C ARG A 184 1.66 -3.77 18.65
N LYS A 185 1.64 -4.40 17.47
CA LYS A 185 0.90 -5.64 17.23
C LYS A 185 1.69 -6.91 17.54
N ASN A 186 2.99 -6.91 17.27
CA ASN A 186 3.76 -8.15 17.28
C ASN A 186 4.29 -8.56 18.65
N GLY A 187 4.27 -7.68 19.67
CA GLY A 187 4.75 -7.99 21.02
C GLY A 187 6.28 -8.16 21.14
N LEU A 188 6.93 -8.74 20.11
CA LEU A 188 8.36 -8.93 19.94
C LEU A 188 9.00 -7.66 19.38
N ILE A 189 9.26 -6.69 20.27
CA ILE A 189 9.75 -5.35 19.89
C ILE A 189 11.11 -5.42 19.18
N GLY A 190 12.03 -6.26 19.66
CA GLY A 190 13.38 -6.40 19.11
C GLY A 190 13.37 -6.87 17.64
N GLU A 191 12.79 -8.05 17.40
CA GLU A 191 12.63 -8.62 16.05
C GLU A 191 11.91 -7.64 15.11
N SER A 192 10.81 -7.04 15.59
CA SER A 192 10.04 -6.11 14.79
C SER A 192 10.81 -4.83 14.43
N LEU A 193 11.66 -4.34 15.33
CA LEU A 193 12.52 -3.19 15.08
C LEU A 193 13.61 -3.52 14.06
N THR A 194 14.27 -4.68 14.20
CA THR A 194 15.34 -5.10 13.29
C THR A 194 14.81 -5.30 11.86
N ARG A 195 13.63 -5.91 11.69
CA ARG A 195 12.96 -6.02 10.38
C ARG A 195 12.69 -4.65 9.76
N LEU A 196 12.20 -3.69 10.54
CA LEU A 196 11.96 -2.32 10.07
C LEU A 196 13.25 -1.59 9.69
N TRP A 197 14.35 -1.81 10.41
CA TRP A 197 15.67 -1.30 10.02
C TRP A 197 16.16 -1.91 8.71
N CYS A 198 16.04 -3.22 8.58
CA CYS A 198 16.40 -3.95 7.37
C CYS A 198 15.61 -3.42 6.14
N ASP A 199 14.30 -3.21 6.29
CA ASP A 199 13.43 -2.62 5.25
C ASP A 199 13.79 -1.17 4.89
N ALA A 200 14.32 -0.41 5.84
CA ALA A 200 14.69 0.99 5.66
C ALA A 200 16.10 1.17 5.06
N LEU A 201 17.04 0.31 5.45
CA LEU A 201 18.46 0.39 5.06
C LEU A 201 18.71 -0.32 3.74
N VAL A 202 18.09 -1.47 3.52
CA VAL A 202 18.31 -2.29 2.33
C VAL A 202 17.24 -1.95 1.30
N VAL A 203 17.67 -1.27 0.22
CA VAL A 203 16.85 -0.95 -0.96
C VAL A 203 16.05 -2.19 -1.39
N PRO A 204 14.77 -2.07 -1.83
CA PRO A 204 13.89 -3.20 -2.09
C PRO A 204 14.58 -4.29 -2.90
N SER A 205 14.97 -5.32 -2.17
CA SER A 205 15.70 -6.50 -2.62
C SER A 205 14.82 -7.72 -2.35
N HIS A 206 15.04 -8.77 -3.11
CA HIS A 206 14.37 -10.03 -2.87
C HIS A 206 14.88 -10.61 -1.55
N HIS A 207 14.11 -10.41 -0.49
CA HIS A 207 14.32 -11.08 0.78
C HIS A 207 13.24 -12.11 1.06
N VAL A 208 13.61 -13.11 1.85
CA VAL A 208 12.72 -14.12 2.39
C VAL A 208 12.91 -14.10 3.91
N ASP A 209 11.81 -14.01 4.64
CA ASP A 209 11.80 -14.07 6.10
C ASP A 209 11.57 -15.51 6.56
N ASP A 210 12.11 -15.86 7.73
CA ASP A 210 11.85 -17.12 8.45
C ASP A 210 12.10 -18.39 7.59
N CYS A 211 13.17 -18.40 6.79
CA CYS A 211 13.40 -19.40 5.75
C CYS A 211 14.43 -20.47 6.13
N TYR A 212 14.24 -21.69 5.62
CA TYR A 212 15.25 -22.75 5.64
C TYR A 212 15.99 -22.74 4.30
N LEU A 213 17.31 -22.61 4.35
CA LEU A 213 18.16 -22.52 3.16
C LEU A 213 18.90 -23.83 2.97
N ASP A 214 18.89 -24.37 1.74
CA ASP A 214 19.48 -25.69 1.42
C ASP A 214 20.97 -25.80 1.79
N PHE A 215 21.68 -24.68 1.89
CA PHE A 215 23.09 -24.62 2.26
C PHE A 215 23.33 -24.38 3.76
N LEU A 216 22.31 -24.01 4.53
CA LEU A 216 22.42 -23.74 5.96
C LEU A 216 21.98 -24.98 6.74
N VAL A 217 22.89 -25.95 6.84
CA VAL A 217 22.65 -27.27 7.43
C VAL A 217 23.52 -27.43 8.68
N ASN A 218 22.95 -27.98 9.75
CA ASN A 218 23.72 -28.36 10.93
C ASN A 218 24.63 -29.56 10.58
N PRO A 219 25.97 -29.44 10.67
CA PRO A 219 26.89 -30.52 10.31
C PRO A 219 26.80 -31.75 11.22
N GLU A 220 26.29 -31.62 12.45
CA GLU A 220 26.17 -32.72 13.41
C GLU A 220 24.88 -33.52 13.19
N THR A 221 23.76 -32.85 12.94
CA THR A 221 22.44 -33.49 12.81
C THR A 221 21.97 -33.66 11.37
N ASN A 222 22.63 -32.99 10.41
CA ASN A 222 22.24 -32.88 9.01
C ASN A 222 20.84 -32.26 8.79
N GLU A 223 20.33 -31.52 9.77
CA GLU A 223 19.05 -30.82 9.70
C GLU A 223 19.21 -29.38 9.22
N LEU A 224 18.20 -28.84 8.52
CA LEU A 224 18.21 -27.46 8.06
C LEU A 224 18.08 -26.48 9.24
N LEU A 225 18.92 -25.45 9.22
CA LEU A 225 18.84 -24.33 10.14
C LEU A 225 17.98 -23.23 9.50
N GLN A 226 17.17 -22.58 10.33
CA GLN A 226 16.33 -21.47 9.91
C GLN A 226 17.14 -20.17 9.93
N ALA A 227 16.97 -19.33 8.92
CA ALA A 227 17.45 -17.96 8.88
C ALA A 227 16.28 -16.99 9.08
N ASP A 228 16.43 -16.00 9.97
CA ASP A 228 15.35 -15.05 10.26
C ASP A 228 15.03 -14.13 9.07
N ARG A 229 16.07 -13.72 8.33
CA ARG A 229 15.93 -12.98 7.07
C ARG A 229 17.10 -13.26 6.14
N TYR A 230 16.81 -13.65 4.90
CA TYR A 230 17.80 -13.89 3.85
C TYR A 230 17.62 -12.94 2.66
N TYR A 231 18.67 -12.19 2.32
CA TYR A 231 18.74 -11.34 1.14
C TYR A 231 19.38 -12.09 -0.03
N VAL A 232 18.52 -12.64 -0.91
CA VAL A 232 18.92 -13.50 -2.03
C VAL A 232 19.92 -12.80 -2.96
N ASP A 233 19.68 -11.51 -3.25
CA ASP A 233 20.48 -10.75 -4.20
C ASP A 233 21.91 -10.45 -3.69
N TYR A 234 22.14 -10.56 -2.37
CA TYR A 234 23.43 -10.23 -1.73
C TYR A 234 24.08 -11.42 -1.03
N ASN A 235 23.39 -12.55 -0.95
CA ASN A 235 23.79 -13.72 -0.17
C ASN A 235 24.11 -13.35 1.30
N VAL A 236 23.25 -12.54 1.92
CA VAL A 236 23.40 -12.07 3.31
C VAL A 236 22.24 -12.57 4.16
N ILE A 237 22.56 -13.21 5.28
CA ILE A 237 21.60 -13.58 6.33
C ILE A 237 21.67 -12.52 7.44
N VAL A 238 20.51 -12.13 7.96
CA VAL A 238 20.38 -11.33 9.17
C VAL A 238 19.64 -12.17 10.21
N GLU A 239 20.27 -12.37 11.37
CA GLU A 239 19.72 -13.09 12.53
C GLU A 239 19.32 -12.08 13.62
N PHE A 240 18.23 -12.35 14.33
CA PHE A 240 17.67 -11.48 15.36
C PHE A 240 17.96 -12.03 16.75
N ASN A 241 19.05 -11.57 17.35
CA ASN A 241 19.42 -12.02 18.69
C ASN A 241 18.69 -11.19 19.76
N GLY A 242 17.83 -11.84 20.54
CA GLY A 242 17.25 -11.30 21.77
C GLY A 242 17.94 -11.83 23.05
N PRO A 243 17.51 -11.41 24.25
CA PRO A 243 18.06 -11.88 25.53
C PRO A 243 18.06 -13.41 25.67
N GLN A 244 17.09 -14.10 25.05
CA GLN A 244 16.99 -15.56 25.02
C GLN A 244 18.18 -16.29 24.36
N HIS A 245 19.08 -15.56 23.69
CA HIS A 245 20.31 -16.11 23.12
C HIS A 245 21.49 -16.09 24.10
N TYR A 246 21.33 -15.46 25.27
CA TYR A 246 22.42 -15.22 26.21
C TYR A 246 22.08 -15.65 27.63
N GLU A 247 20.82 -15.53 28.04
CA GLU A 247 20.39 -15.82 29.40
C GLU A 247 18.94 -16.30 29.45
N ALA A 248 18.62 -17.09 30.50
CA ALA A 248 17.26 -17.51 30.78
C ALA A 248 16.37 -16.29 31.05
N THR A 249 15.12 -16.37 30.61
CA THR A 249 14.13 -15.30 30.82
C THR A 249 12.84 -15.89 31.36
N GLU A 250 11.86 -15.07 31.77
CA GLU A 250 10.55 -15.56 32.23
C GLU A 250 9.82 -16.48 31.23
N HIS A 251 10.20 -16.43 29.94
CA HIS A 251 9.61 -17.22 28.88
C HIS A 251 10.51 -18.33 28.32
N PHE A 252 11.78 -18.41 28.72
CA PHE A 252 12.75 -19.37 28.20
C PHE A 252 13.59 -19.96 29.33
N SER A 253 13.52 -21.27 29.49
CA SER A 253 14.29 -22.03 30.48
C SER A 253 15.78 -22.06 30.15
N GLU A 254 16.62 -22.36 31.15
CA GLU A 254 18.07 -22.51 30.96
C GLU A 254 18.46 -23.61 29.97
N GLU A 255 17.62 -24.64 29.81
CA GLU A 255 17.84 -25.70 28.83
C GLU A 255 17.56 -25.22 27.40
N GLU A 256 16.47 -24.49 27.20
CA GLU A 256 16.13 -23.89 25.90
C GLU A 256 17.18 -22.87 25.46
N VAL A 257 17.69 -22.05 26.40
CA VAL A 257 18.78 -21.10 26.10
C VAL A 257 20.08 -21.81 25.76
N ARG A 258 20.45 -22.88 26.48
CA ARG A 258 21.65 -23.67 26.15
C ARG A 258 21.56 -24.32 24.77
N ALA A 259 20.39 -24.88 24.42
CA ALA A 259 20.15 -25.43 23.10
C ALA A 259 20.23 -24.35 22.00
N GLN A 260 19.68 -23.16 22.27
CA GLN A 260 19.75 -22.03 21.36
C GLN A 260 21.20 -21.55 21.17
N MET A 261 21.97 -21.39 22.24
CA MET A 261 23.40 -21.01 22.17
C MET A 261 24.25 -22.01 21.39
N ALA A 262 23.98 -23.31 21.55
CA ALA A 262 24.65 -24.35 20.76
C ALA A 262 24.33 -24.20 19.27
N ARG A 263 23.05 -23.99 18.94
CA ARG A 263 22.58 -23.77 17.56
C ARG A 263 23.19 -22.51 16.93
N ASP A 264 23.28 -21.42 17.69
CA ASP A 264 23.87 -20.16 17.22
C ASP A 264 25.38 -20.29 16.99
N ARG A 265 26.09 -21.06 17.83
CA ARG A 265 27.51 -21.38 17.61
C ARG A 265 27.70 -22.14 16.31
N THR A 266 26.91 -23.18 16.07
CA THR A 266 26.95 -23.94 14.81
C THR A 266 26.71 -23.04 13.60
N LYS A 267 25.77 -22.10 13.67
CA LYS A 267 25.52 -21.13 12.59
C LYS A 267 26.71 -20.21 12.31
N GLN A 268 27.46 -19.80 13.33
CA GLN A 268 28.62 -18.91 13.17
C GLN A 268 29.82 -19.58 12.49
N GLU A 269 29.87 -20.91 12.51
CA GLU A 269 30.96 -21.70 11.93
C GLU A 269 30.74 -22.04 10.44
N ILE A 270 29.56 -21.74 9.88
CA ILE A 270 29.14 -21.96 8.48
C ILE A 270 29.28 -20.65 7.68
#